data_AF-A1D666-F1
#
_entry.id   AF-A1D666-F1
#
_cell.length_a   1.000
_cell.length_b   1.000
_cell.length_c   1.000
_cell.angle_alpha   90.00
_cell.angle_beta   90.00
_cell.angle_gamma   90.00
#
_symmetry.space_group_name_H-M   'P 1'
#
loop_
_entity.id
_entity.type
_entity.pdbx_description
1 polymer ?
#
loop_
_entity_poly.entity_id
_entity_poly.type
_entity_poly.pdbx_seq_one_letter_code
_entity_poly.pdbx_strand_id
1 'polypeptide(L)'
;MRSTKEVQWFAWGQGAVMQGANIFVVYANETDITVSPRLGVEHVEPLYNPQARFSILNGSGISNGTFTANIRCDSCITWPGGHEDVTSTSSPWIWAVKHGPMLDSDSVSATITLHDLSGVATVNMKQATGGSSENPFLRGSMASNSSSAQAVQTVNSESVRKKRIAHAVLMIVAFALLFPLIALGIPLFPSSRTVVIHASLQLCTLALVIAGFGLGISMAKSLDLVGSYHPIIGIVVVASLILFQPAIGLVQHWYFRRTGKKSIAAYVHRWLGRTAITLGIINAGLGFRLTGIGTSVAPTGAVIAYGVVAGLVWVGYVLTVSFLSYRKRHSRT
;
A
#
# COMPACT_ATOMS: atom_id res chain seq x y z
N MET A 1 5.26 22.98 14.16
CA MET A 1 5.91 22.17 13.11
C MET A 1 6.87 23.04 12.33
N ARG A 2 8.12 22.60 12.09
CA ARG A 2 9.05 23.26 11.16
C ARG A 2 9.05 22.53 9.82
N SER A 3 8.80 23.25 8.73
CA SER A 3 8.74 22.69 7.37
C SER A 3 9.53 23.58 6.41
N THR A 4 10.17 22.96 5.42
CA THR A 4 10.83 23.67 4.31
C THR A 4 9.89 23.92 3.12
N LYS A 5 8.66 23.40 3.21
CA LYS A 5 7.56 23.62 2.24
C LYS A 5 6.39 24.25 2.97
N GLU A 6 5.58 25.01 2.23
CA GLU A 6 4.30 25.50 2.74
C GLU A 6 3.44 24.33 3.24
N VAL A 7 2.82 24.55 4.40
CA VAL A 7 1.95 23.58 5.09
C VAL A 7 0.55 24.15 5.07
N GLN A 8 -0.36 23.46 4.40
CA GLN A 8 -1.77 23.81 4.40
C GLN A 8 -2.41 23.44 5.75
N TRP A 9 -2.11 22.23 6.23
CA TRP A 9 -2.49 21.75 7.54
C TRP A 9 -1.54 20.64 8.01
N PHE A 10 -1.40 20.47 9.32
CA PHE A 10 -0.74 19.31 9.92
C PHE A 10 -1.59 18.74 11.04
N ALA A 11 -1.38 17.48 11.38
CA ALA A 11 -2.12 16.82 12.44
C ALA A 11 -1.22 15.93 13.30
N TRP A 12 -1.59 15.83 14.57
CA TRP A 12 -1.00 14.95 15.55
C TRP A 12 -2.13 14.21 16.25
N GLY A 13 -2.04 12.91 16.44
CA GLY A 13 -3.14 12.12 16.98
C GLY A 13 -2.71 10.97 17.87
N GLN A 14 -3.55 10.64 18.84
CA GLN A 14 -3.37 9.54 19.78
C GLN A 14 -3.96 8.27 19.17
N GLY A 15 -3.17 7.20 19.16
CA GLY A 15 -3.54 5.92 18.55
C GLY A 15 -2.53 5.44 17.50
N ALA A 16 -2.65 4.17 17.11
CA ALA A 16 -1.73 3.52 16.16
C ALA A 16 -2.14 3.71 14.69
N VAL A 17 -3.42 3.95 14.43
CA VAL A 17 -4.00 4.13 13.09
C VAL A 17 -5.05 5.22 13.14
N MET A 18 -5.45 5.74 11.98
CA MET A 18 -6.45 6.81 11.87
C MET A 18 -7.82 6.40 12.43
N GLN A 19 -8.24 5.16 12.18
CA GLN A 19 -9.49 4.61 12.72
C GLN A 19 -9.40 4.48 14.25
N GLY A 20 -10.34 5.12 14.95
CA GLY A 20 -10.42 5.17 16.41
C GLY A 20 -9.48 6.19 17.05
N ALA A 21 -8.66 6.93 16.30
CA ALA A 21 -7.73 7.90 16.85
C ALA A 21 -8.41 9.21 17.28
N ASN A 22 -7.85 9.82 18.32
CA ASN A 22 -8.11 11.22 18.68
C ASN A 22 -7.11 12.11 17.95
N ILE A 23 -7.58 12.98 17.05
CA ILE A 23 -6.72 13.69 16.10
C ILE A 23 -6.84 15.19 16.31
N PHE A 24 -5.72 15.88 16.43
CA PHE A 24 -5.64 17.34 16.52
C PHE A 24 -5.12 17.88 15.20
N VAL A 25 -6.02 18.44 14.39
CA VAL A 25 -5.67 19.07 13.13
C VAL A 25 -5.41 20.55 13.37
N VAL A 26 -4.29 21.05 12.87
CA VAL A 26 -3.88 22.44 12.96
C VAL A 26 -3.77 23.02 11.55
N TYR A 27 -4.45 24.13 11.34
CA TYR A 27 -4.37 24.97 10.16
C TYR A 27 -4.41 26.43 10.59
N ALA A 28 -4.34 27.34 9.64
CA ALA A 28 -4.23 28.77 9.90
C ALA A 28 -5.04 29.58 8.89
N ASN A 29 -5.33 30.81 9.30
CA ASN A 29 -5.66 31.93 8.43
C ASN A 29 -4.51 32.95 8.46
N GLU A 30 -4.70 34.11 7.83
CA GLU A 30 -3.63 35.13 7.71
C GLU A 30 -3.06 35.61 9.06
N THR A 31 -3.85 35.55 10.14
CA THR A 31 -3.48 36.15 11.44
C THR A 31 -3.22 35.12 12.53
N ASP A 32 -3.97 34.02 12.53
CA ASP A 32 -4.07 33.09 13.65
C ASP A 32 -4.10 31.62 13.21
N ILE A 33 -3.85 30.75 14.18
CA ILE A 33 -4.01 29.31 14.01
C ILE A 33 -5.37 28.84 14.55
N THR A 34 -5.86 27.77 13.95
CA THR A 34 -7.03 27.02 14.43
C THR A 34 -6.60 25.61 14.76
N VAL A 35 -7.05 25.12 15.92
CA VAL A 35 -6.91 23.71 16.28
C VAL A 35 -8.28 23.05 16.33
N SER A 36 -8.43 22.00 15.54
CA SER A 36 -9.64 21.21 15.41
C SER A 36 -9.42 19.83 16.00
N PRO A 37 -9.98 19.52 17.18
CA PRO A 37 -10.03 18.16 17.68
C PRO A 37 -11.04 17.36 16.85
N ARG A 38 -10.63 16.20 16.37
CA ARG A 38 -11.40 15.33 15.47
C ARG A 38 -11.31 13.88 15.89
N LEU A 39 -12.31 13.10 15.51
CA LEU A 39 -12.31 11.64 15.67
C LEU A 39 -12.15 10.96 14.33
N GLY A 40 -11.16 10.07 14.24
CA GLY A 40 -11.04 9.19 13.09
C GLY A 40 -11.97 7.99 13.25
N VAL A 41 -12.87 7.77 12.29
CA VAL A 41 -13.81 6.63 12.31
C VAL A 41 -13.38 5.53 11.34
N GLU A 42 -12.89 5.92 10.17
CA GLU A 42 -12.36 5.05 9.12
C GLU A 42 -11.26 5.80 8.36
N HIS A 43 -10.92 5.35 7.14
CA HIS A 43 -10.02 6.04 6.21
C HIS A 43 -10.78 7.12 5.40
N VAL A 44 -11.57 7.93 6.09
CA VAL A 44 -12.32 9.08 5.57
C VAL A 44 -11.92 10.34 6.35
N GLU A 45 -12.29 11.52 5.85
CA GLU A 45 -11.98 12.77 6.56
C GLU A 45 -12.48 12.70 8.02
N PRO A 46 -11.60 12.88 9.03
CA PRO A 46 -12.02 12.96 10.42
C PRO A 46 -12.91 14.19 10.59
N LEU A 47 -13.94 14.08 11.43
CA LEU A 47 -14.87 15.17 11.70
C LEU A 47 -14.64 15.76 13.09
N TYR A 48 -15.01 17.04 13.24
CA TYR A 48 -14.89 17.77 14.50
C TYR A 48 -15.58 17.04 15.66
N ASN A 49 -14.89 16.96 16.80
CA ASN A 49 -15.37 16.33 18.02
C ASN A 49 -15.78 17.42 19.05
N PRO A 50 -17.08 17.68 19.24
CA PRO A 50 -17.54 18.68 20.19
C PRO A 50 -17.37 18.25 21.67
N GLN A 51 -17.06 16.98 21.94
CA GLN A 51 -16.83 16.50 23.31
C GLN A 51 -15.40 16.81 23.80
N ALA A 52 -14.50 17.18 22.90
CA ALA A 52 -13.13 17.54 23.27
C ALA A 52 -13.10 18.92 23.96
N ARG A 53 -12.71 18.95 25.23
CA ARG A 53 -12.54 20.17 26.02
C ARG A 53 -11.12 20.69 25.86
N PHE A 54 -10.98 21.72 25.04
CA PHE A 54 -9.71 22.18 24.52
C PHE A 54 -9.52 23.69 24.70
N SER A 55 -8.29 24.12 24.99
CA SER A 55 -7.89 25.52 24.97
C SER A 55 -6.54 25.71 24.27
N ILE A 56 -6.46 26.69 23.36
CA ILE A 56 -5.20 27.15 22.78
C ILE A 56 -4.47 27.99 23.82
N LEU A 57 -3.21 27.66 24.09
CA LEU A 57 -2.38 28.32 25.09
C LEU A 57 -1.51 29.41 24.45
N ASN A 58 -1.12 30.39 25.27
CA ASN A 58 -0.16 31.43 24.89
C ASN A 58 1.14 30.84 24.32
N GLY A 59 1.75 31.54 23.36
CA GLY A 59 2.88 31.06 22.57
C GLY A 59 2.50 30.29 21.31
N SER A 60 1.20 30.06 21.09
CA SER A 60 0.66 29.62 19.80
C SER A 60 0.66 30.75 18.77
N GLY A 61 0.65 30.41 17.49
CA GLY A 61 0.57 31.35 16.38
C GLY A 61 1.51 31.01 15.24
N ILE A 62 1.68 31.96 14.33
CA ILE A 62 2.54 31.87 13.16
C ILE A 62 3.74 32.79 13.36
N SER A 63 4.95 32.24 13.34
CA SER A 63 6.17 33.04 13.47
C SER A 63 7.28 32.47 12.58
N ASN A 64 7.91 33.31 11.76
CA ASN A 64 8.98 32.92 10.83
C ASN A 64 8.62 31.69 9.98
N GLY A 65 7.37 31.64 9.47
CA GLY A 65 6.85 30.51 8.69
C GLY A 65 6.65 29.21 9.48
N THR A 66 6.81 29.24 10.81
CA THR A 66 6.58 28.10 11.70
C THR A 66 5.21 28.23 12.36
N PHE A 67 4.38 27.20 12.21
CA PHE A 67 3.09 27.12 12.90
C PHE A 67 3.30 26.45 14.25
N THR A 68 2.92 27.12 15.32
CA THR A 68 3.02 26.62 16.70
C THR A 68 1.63 26.55 17.31
N ALA A 69 1.24 25.36 17.76
CA ALA A 69 0.01 25.13 18.50
C ALA A 69 0.36 24.56 19.88
N ASN A 70 0.27 25.42 20.90
CA ASN A 70 0.38 25.03 22.30
C ASN A 70 -1.02 24.75 22.81
N ILE A 71 -1.22 23.55 23.35
CA ILE A 71 -2.55 22.98 23.51
C ILE A 71 -2.69 22.45 24.93
N ARG A 72 -3.84 22.73 25.54
CA ARG A 72 -4.34 21.98 26.69
C ARG A 72 -5.64 21.29 26.31
N CYS A 73 -5.74 19.99 26.62
CA CYS A 73 -6.97 19.24 26.48
C CYS A 73 -7.29 18.50 27.78
N ASP A 74 -8.42 18.85 28.40
CA ASP A 74 -8.83 18.29 29.69
C ASP A 74 -9.63 16.97 29.55
N SER A 75 -9.93 16.56 28.31
CA SER A 75 -10.72 15.36 28.01
C SER A 75 -10.07 14.43 26.97
N CYS A 76 -8.74 14.50 26.79
CA CYS A 76 -8.03 13.74 25.76
C CYS A 76 -7.31 12.48 26.27
N ILE A 77 -7.43 12.16 27.57
CA ILE A 77 -6.94 10.87 28.10
C ILE A 77 -7.89 9.73 27.70
N THR A 78 -9.17 10.02 27.49
CA THR A 78 -10.16 9.05 27.04
C THR A 78 -11.09 9.72 26.06
N TRP A 79 -11.37 9.05 24.94
CA TRP A 79 -12.23 9.58 23.88
C TRP A 79 -13.08 8.44 23.28
N PRO A 80 -14.12 8.77 22.49
CA PRO A 80 -14.85 7.77 21.75
C PRO A 80 -13.93 7.07 20.73
N GLY A 81 -13.53 5.83 21.01
CA GLY A 81 -12.63 5.04 20.17
C GLY A 81 -11.32 4.60 20.85
N GLY A 82 -10.97 5.17 22.01
CA GLY A 82 -9.73 4.79 22.69
C GLY A 82 -9.43 5.53 23.99
N HIS A 83 -8.28 5.21 24.56
CA HIS A 83 -7.72 5.89 25.72
C HIS A 83 -6.19 5.94 25.62
N GLU A 84 -5.59 6.90 26.32
CA GLU A 84 -4.15 7.08 26.43
C GLU A 84 -3.66 6.49 27.76
N ASP A 85 -2.68 5.58 27.70
CA ASP A 85 -1.96 5.13 28.89
C ASP A 85 -0.76 6.05 29.15
N VAL A 86 -0.95 7.00 30.06
CA VAL A 86 0.09 7.97 30.47
C VAL A 86 1.29 7.32 31.17
N THR A 87 1.20 6.04 31.53
CA THR A 87 2.29 5.28 32.14
C THR A 87 3.08 4.46 31.11
N SER A 88 2.66 4.43 29.85
CA SER A 88 3.35 3.68 28.80
C SER A 88 4.71 4.29 28.47
N THR A 89 5.72 3.44 28.22
CA THR A 89 7.02 3.86 27.69
C THR A 89 7.05 3.92 26.16
N SER A 90 5.99 3.46 25.49
CA SER A 90 5.88 3.37 24.03
C SER A 90 4.42 3.49 23.60
N SER A 91 3.78 4.63 23.89
CA SER A 91 2.43 4.90 23.42
C SER A 91 2.43 5.23 21.92
N PRO A 92 1.53 4.65 21.11
CA PRO A 92 1.46 4.91 19.68
C PRO A 92 0.72 6.22 19.39
N TRP A 93 1.32 7.03 18.50
CA TRP A 93 0.76 8.27 18.00
C TRP A 93 0.87 8.31 16.48
N ILE A 94 -0.06 8.98 15.82
CA ILE A 94 -0.04 9.22 14.39
C ILE A 94 0.20 10.69 14.09
N TRP A 95 0.75 10.94 12.91
CA TRP A 95 0.92 12.29 12.41
C TRP A 95 0.66 12.35 10.91
N ALA A 96 0.25 13.54 10.45
CA ALA A 96 -0.05 13.77 9.05
C ALA A 96 0.25 15.23 8.66
N VAL A 97 0.61 15.44 7.40
CA VAL A 97 0.92 16.76 6.85
C VAL A 97 0.36 16.86 5.44
N LYS A 98 -0.29 17.99 5.16
CA LYS A 98 -0.64 18.43 3.81
C LYS A 98 0.21 19.63 3.41
N HIS A 99 0.84 19.53 2.26
CA HIS A 99 1.53 20.65 1.65
C HIS A 99 0.59 21.40 0.70
N GLY A 100 0.81 22.71 0.61
CA GLY A 100 0.01 23.59 -0.24
C GLY A 100 -0.18 24.97 0.37
N PRO A 101 -0.94 25.84 -0.33
CA PRO A 101 -1.30 27.14 0.20
C PRO A 101 -2.08 26.97 1.49
N MET A 102 -1.98 27.98 2.36
CA MET A 102 -2.72 28.05 3.62
C MET A 102 -4.21 27.75 3.41
N LEU A 103 -4.82 27.02 4.34
CA LEU A 103 -6.24 26.68 4.25
C LEU A 103 -7.14 27.92 4.30
N ASP A 104 -6.65 28.97 4.96
CA ASP A 104 -7.30 30.27 5.13
C ASP A 104 -8.69 30.14 5.74
N SER A 105 -8.73 29.56 6.95
CA SER A 105 -9.98 29.28 7.66
C SER A 105 -9.76 29.30 9.17
N ASP A 106 -10.73 29.87 9.88
CA ASP A 106 -10.84 29.86 11.34
C ASP A 106 -11.85 28.80 11.87
N SER A 107 -12.55 28.12 10.97
CA SER A 107 -13.60 27.16 11.29
C SER A 107 -13.02 25.85 11.80
N VAL A 108 -13.34 25.45 13.03
CA VAL A 108 -12.93 24.15 13.60
C VAL A 108 -13.48 22.93 12.83
N SER A 109 -14.40 23.13 11.89
CA SER A 109 -14.98 22.08 11.05
C SER A 109 -14.64 22.25 9.56
N ALA A 110 -13.61 23.03 9.22
CA ALA A 110 -13.19 23.22 7.83
C ALA A 110 -12.91 21.89 7.12
N THR A 111 -13.37 21.72 5.88
CA THR A 111 -13.07 20.53 5.08
C THR A 111 -11.59 20.47 4.73
N ILE A 112 -10.94 19.32 4.98
CA ILE A 112 -9.53 19.09 4.65
C ILE A 112 -9.36 17.95 3.65
N THR A 113 -8.37 18.09 2.76
CA THR A 113 -8.01 17.04 1.79
C THR A 113 -6.99 16.06 2.36
N LEU A 114 -6.89 14.86 1.80
CA LEU A 114 -5.95 13.81 2.24
C LEU A 114 -4.49 14.30 2.28
N HIS A 115 -3.80 13.94 3.36
CA HIS A 115 -2.39 14.25 3.62
C HIS A 115 -1.43 13.73 2.53
N ASP A 116 -0.32 14.44 2.34
CA ASP A 116 0.76 14.04 1.44
C ASP A 116 1.79 13.17 2.15
N LEU A 117 2.03 13.46 3.43
CA LEU A 117 2.87 12.68 4.33
C LEU A 117 2.07 12.26 5.54
N SER A 118 2.29 11.04 6.01
CA SER A 118 1.80 10.58 7.30
C SER A 118 2.78 9.62 7.94
N GLY A 119 2.54 9.27 9.20
CA GLY A 119 3.38 8.32 9.87
C GLY A 119 2.87 7.95 11.25
N VAL A 120 3.61 7.02 11.85
CA VAL A 120 3.44 6.57 13.22
C VAL A 120 4.68 6.99 14.01
N ALA A 121 4.46 7.44 15.22
CA ALA A 121 5.47 7.75 16.21
C ALA A 121 5.15 7.01 17.50
N THR A 122 6.17 6.78 18.33
CA THR A 122 6.01 6.28 19.69
C THR A 122 6.44 7.35 20.66
N VAL A 123 5.61 7.59 21.68
CA VAL A 123 5.87 8.56 22.75
C VAL A 123 6.03 7.82 24.07
N ASN A 124 7.13 8.04 24.75
CA ASN A 124 7.36 7.62 26.13
C ASN A 124 6.59 8.56 27.06
N MET A 125 5.40 8.15 27.45
CA MET A 125 4.50 8.95 28.27
C MET A 125 5.05 9.15 29.70
N LYS A 126 5.83 8.21 30.24
CA LYS A 126 6.52 8.43 31.53
C LYS A 126 7.49 9.60 31.49
N GLN A 127 8.22 9.76 30.37
CA GLN A 127 9.12 10.91 30.18
C GLN A 127 8.38 12.18 29.76
N ALA A 128 7.26 12.04 29.05
CA ALA A 128 6.44 13.17 28.58
C ALA A 128 5.48 13.73 29.65
N THR A 129 5.21 12.97 30.71
CA THR A 129 4.39 13.42 31.83
C THR A 129 5.14 14.47 32.64
N GLY A 130 4.68 15.73 32.55
CA GLY A 130 5.26 16.87 33.25
C GLY A 130 4.70 17.11 34.65
N GLY A 131 5.14 18.21 35.28
CA GLY A 131 4.62 18.67 36.57
C GLY A 131 3.37 19.55 36.47
N SER A 132 2.95 20.15 37.58
CA SER A 132 1.71 20.94 37.75
C SER A 132 1.72 22.34 37.10
N SER A 133 2.49 22.56 36.04
CA SER A 133 2.55 23.85 35.35
C SER A 133 1.25 24.15 34.62
N GLU A 134 0.72 25.37 34.74
CA GLU A 134 -0.45 25.82 33.96
C GLU A 134 -0.13 25.94 32.46
N ASN A 135 1.08 26.37 32.12
CA ASN A 135 1.56 26.44 30.73
C ASN A 135 3.06 26.11 30.67
N PRO A 136 3.43 24.86 30.29
CA PRO A 136 4.84 24.44 30.22
C PRO A 136 5.61 25.07 29.05
N PHE A 137 4.96 25.80 28.13
CA PHE A 137 5.58 26.32 26.91
C PHE A 137 6.14 27.75 27.04
N LEU A 138 5.80 28.50 28.10
CA LEU A 138 6.24 29.88 28.29
C LEU A 138 7.59 30.03 29.00
N ARG A 139 8.04 29.00 29.72
CA ARG A 139 9.37 29.00 30.36
C ARG A 139 10.38 28.41 29.38
N GLY A 140 11.39 29.20 29.02
CA GLY A 140 12.40 28.93 27.99
C GLY A 140 13.36 27.75 28.24
N SER A 141 12.92 26.68 28.89
CA SER A 141 13.68 25.44 29.06
C SER A 141 12.89 24.25 28.52
N MET A 142 12.62 24.24 27.21
CA MET A 142 12.59 22.97 26.50
C MET A 142 14.04 22.46 26.51
N ALA A 143 14.42 21.71 27.55
CA ALA A 143 15.74 21.11 27.65
C ALA A 143 15.90 20.13 26.47
N SER A 144 16.74 20.48 25.51
CA SER A 144 16.92 19.80 24.22
C SER A 144 17.56 18.40 24.27
N ASN A 145 17.49 17.66 25.39
CA ASN A 145 18.31 16.45 25.58
C ASN A 145 17.57 15.13 25.79
N SER A 146 16.24 15.09 25.78
CA SER A 146 15.50 13.82 25.75
C SER A 146 14.26 13.91 24.88
N SER A 147 14.37 13.47 23.63
CA SER A 147 13.21 13.26 22.76
C SER A 147 12.39 12.10 23.31
N SER A 148 11.31 12.40 24.03
CA SER A 148 10.34 11.41 24.49
C SER A 148 9.55 10.78 23.33
N ALA A 149 9.62 11.35 22.12
CA ALA A 149 8.96 10.85 20.93
C ALA A 149 9.97 10.41 19.86
N GLN A 150 9.68 9.29 19.20
CA GLN A 150 10.47 8.76 18.08
C GLN A 150 9.54 8.41 16.91
N ALA A 151 9.91 8.82 15.69
CA ALA A 151 9.21 8.40 14.48
C ALA A 151 9.51 6.92 14.20
N VAL A 152 8.46 6.11 14.03
CA VAL A 152 8.57 4.67 13.70
C VAL A 152 8.42 4.47 12.20
N GLN A 153 7.49 5.18 11.59
CA GLN A 153 7.13 5.00 10.19
C GLN A 153 6.79 6.34 9.53
N THR A 154 7.14 6.46 8.26
CA THR A 154 6.75 7.59 7.41
C THR A 154 6.28 7.05 6.07
N VAL A 155 5.12 7.53 5.62
CA VAL A 155 4.46 7.16 4.38
C VAL A 155 4.28 8.42 3.55
N ASN A 156 4.72 8.34 2.30
CA ASN A 156 4.51 9.40 1.31
C ASN A 156 3.45 8.95 0.30
N SER A 157 2.31 9.65 0.28
CA SER A 157 1.14 9.32 -0.54
C SER A 157 1.46 9.31 -2.04
N GLU A 158 2.31 10.23 -2.51
CA GLU A 158 2.72 10.31 -3.92
C GLU A 158 3.62 9.13 -4.31
N SER A 159 4.59 8.78 -3.46
CA SER A 159 5.45 7.61 -3.65
C SER A 159 4.64 6.32 -3.68
N VAL A 160 3.70 6.16 -2.75
CA VAL A 160 2.76 5.03 -2.73
C VAL A 160 1.95 4.98 -4.02
N ARG A 161 1.41 6.11 -4.48
CA ARG A 161 0.65 6.21 -5.74
C ARG A 161 1.48 5.77 -6.95
N LYS A 162 2.72 6.27 -7.08
CA LYS A 162 3.63 5.88 -8.19
C LYS A 162 3.96 4.40 -8.15
N LYS A 163 4.33 3.86 -6.98
CA LYS A 163 4.62 2.43 -6.79
C LYS A 163 3.41 1.55 -7.11
N ARG A 164 2.21 1.96 -6.69
CA ARG A 164 0.95 1.25 -6.95
C ARG A 164 0.66 1.12 -8.44
N ILE A 165 0.74 2.24 -9.18
CA ILE A 165 0.50 2.24 -10.63
C ILE A 165 1.51 1.34 -11.34
N ALA A 166 2.80 1.50 -11.03
CA ALA A 166 3.86 0.67 -11.64
C ALA A 166 3.69 -0.82 -11.32
N HIS A 167 3.40 -1.17 -10.06
CA HIS A 167 3.08 -2.53 -9.65
C HIS A 167 1.90 -3.10 -10.45
N ALA A 168 0.78 -2.38 -10.50
CA ALA A 168 -0.43 -2.83 -11.18
C ALA A 168 -0.17 -3.06 -12.69
N VAL A 169 0.45 -2.11 -13.38
CA VAL A 169 0.76 -2.22 -14.81
C VAL A 169 1.66 -3.41 -15.10
N LEU A 170 2.79 -3.54 -14.38
CA LEU A 170 3.74 -4.64 -14.58
C LEU A 170 3.08 -6.00 -14.35
N MET A 171 2.33 -6.14 -13.26
CA MET A 171 1.72 -7.41 -12.88
C MET A 171 0.55 -7.78 -13.80
N ILE A 172 -0.31 -6.82 -14.19
CA ILE A 172 -1.41 -7.06 -15.11
C ILE A 172 -0.87 -7.45 -16.49
N VAL A 173 0.09 -6.69 -17.04
CA VAL A 173 0.67 -7.02 -18.36
C VAL A 173 1.33 -8.40 -18.33
N ALA A 174 2.09 -8.71 -17.28
CA ALA A 174 2.74 -10.02 -17.17
C ALA A 174 1.74 -11.18 -17.07
N PHE A 175 0.77 -11.11 -16.16
CA PHE A 175 -0.13 -12.23 -15.87
C PHE A 175 -1.33 -12.33 -16.80
N ALA A 176 -1.90 -11.20 -17.23
CA ALA A 176 -3.08 -11.21 -18.09
C ALA A 176 -2.73 -11.35 -19.57
N LEU A 177 -1.53 -10.93 -20.01
CA LEU A 177 -1.14 -10.92 -21.43
C LEU A 177 0.08 -11.80 -21.72
N LEU A 178 1.24 -11.46 -21.15
CA LEU A 178 2.51 -12.07 -21.56
C LEU A 178 2.55 -13.57 -21.25
N PHE A 179 2.30 -13.99 -20.00
CA PHE A 179 2.36 -15.39 -19.64
C PHE A 179 1.40 -16.29 -20.45
N PRO A 180 0.10 -15.95 -20.61
CA PRO A 180 -0.81 -16.72 -21.46
C PRO A 180 -0.31 -16.85 -22.91
N LEU A 181 0.09 -15.73 -23.53
CA LEU A 181 0.51 -15.71 -24.93
C LEU A 181 1.81 -16.49 -25.15
N ILE A 182 2.81 -16.31 -24.29
CA ILE A 182 4.10 -17.01 -24.36
C ILE A 182 3.91 -18.52 -24.11
N ALA A 183 2.99 -18.90 -23.23
CA ALA A 183 2.67 -20.30 -22.95
C ALA A 183 1.96 -21.00 -24.13
N LEU A 184 1.16 -20.28 -24.92
CA LEU A 184 0.51 -20.80 -26.14
C LEU A 184 1.47 -20.98 -27.32
N GLY A 185 2.60 -20.27 -27.34
CA GLY A 185 3.58 -20.38 -28.43
C GLY A 185 4.11 -21.79 -28.65
N ILE A 186 4.42 -22.52 -27.56
CA ILE A 186 4.94 -23.90 -27.63
C ILE A 186 3.97 -24.87 -28.34
N PRO A 187 2.69 -25.00 -27.93
CA PRO A 187 1.77 -25.92 -28.57
C PRO A 187 1.28 -25.48 -29.96
N LEU A 188 1.29 -24.18 -30.27
CA LEU A 188 0.87 -23.66 -31.58
C LEU A 188 1.95 -23.76 -32.65
N PHE A 189 3.22 -23.53 -32.28
CA PHE A 189 4.34 -23.48 -33.20
C PHE A 189 5.46 -24.43 -32.75
N PRO A 190 5.27 -25.76 -32.81
CA PRO A 190 6.25 -26.71 -32.29
C PRO A 190 7.54 -26.69 -33.10
N SER A 191 8.61 -26.08 -32.56
CA SER A 191 9.96 -26.10 -33.14
C SER A 191 11.03 -25.95 -32.06
N SER A 192 12.27 -26.34 -32.34
CA SER A 192 13.41 -26.13 -31.42
C SER A 192 13.67 -24.65 -31.16
N ARG A 193 13.43 -23.77 -32.15
CA ARG A 193 13.55 -22.31 -32.00
C ARG A 193 12.49 -21.76 -31.05
N THR A 194 11.27 -22.28 -31.10
CA THR A 194 10.16 -21.86 -30.24
C THR A 194 10.48 -22.09 -28.76
N VAL A 195 11.22 -23.14 -28.41
CA VAL A 195 11.64 -23.40 -27.03
C VAL A 195 12.60 -22.33 -26.52
N VAL A 196 13.55 -21.88 -27.36
CA VAL A 196 14.48 -20.80 -27.02
C VAL A 196 13.73 -19.48 -26.87
N ILE A 197 12.86 -19.14 -27.82
CA ILE A 197 12.03 -17.93 -27.77
C ILE A 197 11.15 -17.93 -26.52
N HIS A 198 10.52 -19.07 -26.21
CA HIS A 198 9.74 -19.24 -24.98
C HIS A 198 10.59 -18.97 -23.75
N ALA A 199 11.75 -19.63 -23.61
CA ALA A 199 12.62 -19.43 -22.46
C ALA A 199 13.07 -17.96 -22.31
N SER A 200 13.48 -17.30 -23.39
CA SER A 200 13.89 -15.89 -23.38
C SER A 200 12.75 -14.96 -22.97
N LEU A 201 11.57 -15.09 -23.59
CA LEU A 201 10.42 -14.26 -23.26
C LEU A 201 9.90 -14.54 -21.84
N GLN A 202 9.98 -15.78 -21.36
CA GLN A 202 9.63 -16.13 -19.99
C GLN A 202 10.57 -15.49 -18.98
N LEU A 203 11.89 -15.48 -19.24
CA LEU A 203 12.86 -14.83 -18.36
C LEU A 203 12.67 -13.30 -18.34
N CYS A 204 12.42 -12.68 -19.50
CA CYS A 204 12.07 -11.26 -19.56
C CYS A 204 10.79 -10.95 -18.78
N THR A 205 9.75 -11.77 -18.94
CA THR A 205 8.47 -11.60 -18.21
C THR A 205 8.67 -11.82 -16.71
N LEU A 206 9.49 -12.78 -16.30
CA LEU A 206 9.82 -13.03 -14.90
C LEU A 206 10.55 -11.84 -14.28
N ALA A 207 11.43 -11.16 -15.02
CA ALA A 207 12.08 -9.92 -14.55
C ALA A 207 11.05 -8.80 -14.28
N LEU A 208 10.05 -8.63 -15.15
CA LEU A 208 8.94 -7.69 -14.93
C LEU A 208 8.13 -8.05 -13.68
N VAL A 209 7.86 -9.34 -13.48
CA VAL A 209 7.15 -9.84 -12.30
C VAL A 209 7.95 -9.62 -11.03
N ILE A 210 9.27 -9.83 -11.04
CA ILE A 210 10.15 -9.56 -9.89
C ILE A 210 10.12 -8.07 -9.54
N ALA A 211 10.24 -7.19 -10.55
CA ALA A 211 10.15 -5.74 -10.34
C ALA A 211 8.78 -5.32 -9.78
N GLY A 212 7.69 -5.81 -10.38
CA GLY A 212 6.33 -5.57 -9.90
C GLY A 212 6.12 -6.09 -8.47
N PHE A 213 6.59 -7.30 -8.17
CA PHE A 213 6.52 -7.89 -6.84
C PHE A 213 7.30 -7.09 -5.79
N GLY A 214 8.52 -6.64 -6.11
CA GLY A 214 9.32 -5.80 -5.22
C GLY A 214 8.62 -4.48 -4.87
N LEU A 215 8.00 -3.82 -5.85
CA LEU A 215 7.18 -2.62 -5.63
C LEU A 215 5.96 -2.93 -4.73
N GLY A 216 5.31 -4.07 -4.96
CA GLY A 216 4.17 -4.54 -4.16
C GLY A 216 4.55 -4.77 -2.70
N ILE A 217 5.65 -5.48 -2.42
CA ILE A 217 6.15 -5.71 -1.06
C ILE A 217 6.56 -4.41 -0.38
N SER A 218 7.25 -3.52 -1.10
CA SER A 218 7.63 -2.21 -0.55
C SER A 218 6.40 -1.43 -0.08
N MET A 219 5.35 -1.35 -0.90
CA MET A 219 4.12 -0.66 -0.55
C MET A 219 3.33 -1.40 0.55
N ALA A 220 3.24 -2.73 0.49
CA ALA A 220 2.51 -3.52 1.48
C ALA A 220 3.11 -3.38 2.88
N LYS A 221 4.44 -3.31 3.02
CA LYS A 221 5.09 -3.01 4.30
C LYS A 221 4.78 -1.58 4.77
N SER A 222 4.87 -0.59 3.89
CA SER A 222 4.58 0.80 4.24
C SER A 222 3.12 1.08 4.59
N LEU A 223 2.19 0.21 4.21
CA LEU A 223 0.76 0.34 4.51
C LEU A 223 0.28 -0.69 5.54
N ASP A 224 1.18 -1.53 6.07
CA ASP A 224 0.86 -2.65 6.95
C ASP A 224 -0.17 -3.65 6.37
N LEU A 225 -0.10 -3.90 5.07
CA LEU A 225 -1.02 -4.77 4.32
C LEU A 225 -0.43 -6.13 3.96
N VAL A 226 0.76 -6.48 4.45
CA VAL A 226 1.47 -7.73 4.06
C VAL A 226 0.64 -8.98 4.38
N GLY A 227 -0.17 -8.95 5.43
CA GLY A 227 -1.06 -10.05 5.84
C GLY A 227 -2.38 -10.12 5.06
N SER A 228 -2.63 -9.23 4.09
CA SER A 228 -3.85 -9.28 3.28
C SER A 228 -3.82 -10.44 2.28
N TYR A 229 -4.99 -10.91 1.85
CA TYR A 229 -5.10 -12.04 0.91
C TYR A 229 -4.34 -11.82 -0.41
N HIS A 230 -4.40 -10.61 -0.98
CA HIS A 230 -3.73 -10.30 -2.25
C HIS A 230 -2.19 -10.43 -2.18
N PRO A 231 -1.51 -9.80 -1.19
CA PRO A 231 -0.08 -10.02 -0.97
C PRO A 231 0.28 -11.48 -0.66
N ILE A 232 -0.48 -12.19 0.19
CA ILE A 232 -0.18 -13.60 0.52
C ILE A 232 -0.21 -14.49 -0.74
N ILE A 233 -1.29 -14.40 -1.52
CA ILE A 233 -1.42 -15.17 -2.78
C ILE A 233 -0.31 -14.76 -3.76
N GLY A 234 -0.04 -13.46 -3.88
CA GLY A 234 1.03 -12.93 -4.72
C GLY A 234 2.41 -13.49 -4.36
N ILE A 235 2.76 -13.52 -3.07
CA ILE A 235 4.02 -14.07 -2.56
C ILE A 235 4.14 -15.54 -2.94
N VAL A 236 3.10 -16.35 -2.69
CA VAL A 236 3.12 -17.79 -3.00
C VAL A 236 3.28 -18.04 -4.49
N VAL A 237 2.51 -17.34 -5.33
CA VAL A 237 2.56 -17.49 -6.80
C VAL A 237 3.91 -17.06 -7.34
N VAL A 238 4.39 -15.87 -6.98
CA VAL A 238 5.64 -15.32 -7.50
C VAL A 238 6.85 -16.13 -7.01
N ALA A 239 6.90 -16.52 -5.75
CA ALA A 239 7.96 -17.40 -5.24
C ALA A 239 7.99 -18.73 -6.00
N SER A 240 6.82 -19.31 -6.27
CA SER A 240 6.72 -20.56 -7.04
C SER A 240 7.22 -20.40 -8.48
N LEU A 241 6.92 -19.27 -9.12
CA LEU A 241 7.39 -18.94 -10.47
C LEU A 241 8.90 -18.67 -10.53
N ILE A 242 9.48 -18.07 -9.49
CA ILE A 242 10.93 -17.79 -9.47
C ILE A 242 11.72 -19.07 -9.21
N LEU A 243 11.32 -19.84 -8.20
CA LEU A 243 12.12 -20.97 -7.70
C LEU A 243 11.91 -22.24 -8.52
N PHE A 244 10.67 -22.56 -8.89
CA PHE A 244 10.34 -23.88 -9.43
C PHE A 244 10.16 -23.88 -10.94
N GLN A 245 9.51 -22.87 -11.53
CA GLN A 245 9.17 -22.90 -12.96
C GLN A 245 10.39 -23.03 -13.90
N PRO A 246 11.43 -22.17 -13.80
CA PRO A 246 12.63 -22.29 -14.62
C PRO A 246 13.37 -23.60 -14.40
N ALA A 247 13.50 -24.04 -13.14
CA ALA A 247 14.19 -25.27 -12.78
C ALA A 247 13.53 -26.50 -13.41
N ILE A 248 12.22 -26.65 -13.25
CA ILE A 248 11.46 -27.77 -13.80
C ILE A 248 11.46 -27.71 -15.35
N GLY A 249 11.38 -26.50 -15.93
CA GLY A 249 11.48 -26.28 -17.37
C GLY A 249 12.83 -26.74 -17.94
N LEU A 250 13.93 -26.40 -17.27
CA LEU A 250 15.28 -26.79 -17.65
C LEU A 250 15.48 -28.31 -17.56
N VAL A 251 15.04 -28.92 -16.44
CA VAL A 251 15.09 -30.38 -16.24
C VAL A 251 14.34 -31.10 -17.36
N GLN A 252 13.14 -30.63 -17.72
CA GLN A 252 12.38 -31.20 -18.83
C GLN A 252 13.09 -30.99 -20.17
N HIS A 253 13.69 -29.82 -20.41
CA HIS A 253 14.41 -29.56 -21.66
C HIS A 253 15.61 -30.49 -21.82
N TRP A 254 16.41 -30.68 -20.76
CA TRP A 254 17.54 -31.60 -20.75
C TRP A 254 17.10 -33.04 -20.99
N TYR A 255 16.03 -33.49 -20.32
CA TYR A 255 15.47 -34.82 -20.53
C TYR A 255 14.98 -35.03 -21.96
N PHE A 256 14.31 -34.03 -22.55
CA PHE A 256 13.83 -34.08 -23.92
C PHE A 256 14.99 -34.16 -24.93
N ARG A 257 16.08 -33.38 -24.72
CA ARG A 257 17.27 -33.45 -25.58
C ARG A 257 17.96 -34.82 -25.57
N ARG A 258 17.92 -35.54 -24.44
CA ARG A 258 18.52 -36.88 -24.31
C ARG A 258 17.63 -38.01 -24.84
N THR A 259 16.31 -37.90 -24.67
CA THR A 259 15.39 -39.05 -24.86
C THR A 259 14.34 -38.84 -25.96
N GLY A 260 14.13 -37.61 -26.42
CA GLY A 260 13.00 -37.24 -27.29
C GLY A 260 11.63 -37.36 -26.63
N LYS A 261 11.55 -37.67 -25.33
CA LYS A 261 10.30 -37.97 -24.61
C LYS A 261 9.95 -36.89 -23.58
N LYS A 262 8.70 -36.92 -23.10
CA LYS A 262 8.22 -36.06 -22.00
C LYS A 262 8.45 -36.76 -20.67
N SER A 263 9.11 -36.10 -19.72
CA SER A 263 9.22 -36.58 -18.33
C SER A 263 8.03 -36.11 -17.49
N ILE A 264 7.97 -36.56 -16.22
CA ILE A 264 7.04 -36.05 -15.21
C ILE A 264 7.18 -34.52 -15.05
N ALA A 265 8.40 -33.99 -15.13
CA ALA A 265 8.66 -32.55 -15.08
C ALA A 265 7.90 -31.77 -16.16
N ALA A 266 7.67 -32.37 -17.34
CA ALA A 266 6.87 -31.76 -18.42
C ALA A 266 5.40 -31.53 -18.06
N TYR A 267 4.86 -32.35 -17.17
CA TYR A 267 3.48 -32.24 -16.69
C TYR A 267 3.40 -31.27 -15.52
N VAL A 268 4.35 -31.38 -14.57
CA VAL A 268 4.43 -30.47 -13.42
C VAL A 268 4.67 -29.02 -13.88
N HIS A 269 5.66 -28.77 -14.75
CA HIS A 269 5.93 -27.43 -15.30
C HIS A 269 4.68 -26.81 -15.92
N ARG A 270 3.94 -27.61 -16.72
CA ARG A 270 2.76 -27.13 -17.43
C ARG A 270 1.58 -26.83 -16.50
N TRP A 271 1.29 -27.72 -15.56
CA TRP A 271 0.18 -27.53 -14.63
C TRP A 271 0.48 -26.42 -13.62
N LEU A 272 1.69 -26.38 -13.07
CA LEU A 272 2.13 -25.27 -12.22
C LEU A 272 2.00 -23.92 -12.96
N GLY A 273 2.36 -23.87 -14.25
CA GLY A 273 2.27 -22.65 -15.06
C GLY A 273 0.82 -22.21 -15.29
N ARG A 274 -0.06 -23.16 -15.63
CA ARG A 274 -1.51 -22.89 -15.80
C ARG A 274 -2.16 -22.40 -14.51
N THR A 275 -1.83 -23.03 -13.39
CA THR A 275 -2.33 -22.63 -12.07
C THR A 275 -1.82 -21.24 -11.70
N ALA A 276 -0.53 -20.96 -11.90
CA ALA A 276 0.05 -19.65 -11.62
C ALA A 276 -0.54 -18.53 -12.49
N ILE A 277 -0.80 -18.77 -13.79
CA ILE A 277 -1.49 -17.82 -14.67
C ILE A 277 -2.88 -17.50 -14.12
N THR A 278 -3.66 -18.54 -13.81
CA THR A 278 -5.04 -18.38 -13.33
C THR A 278 -5.09 -17.66 -11.98
N LEU A 279 -4.24 -18.08 -11.03
CA LEU A 279 -4.12 -17.42 -9.73
C LEU A 279 -3.61 -15.99 -9.85
N GLY A 280 -2.68 -15.71 -10.76
CA GLY A 280 -2.17 -14.35 -10.98
C GLY A 280 -3.24 -13.39 -11.52
N ILE A 281 -4.10 -13.87 -12.43
CA ILE A 281 -5.26 -13.11 -12.92
C ILE A 281 -6.26 -12.88 -11.77
N ILE A 282 -6.65 -13.92 -11.05
CA ILE A 282 -7.54 -13.75 -9.88
C ILE A 282 -6.94 -12.78 -8.87
N ASN A 283 -5.63 -12.90 -8.60
CA ASN A 283 -4.94 -12.08 -7.63
C ASN A 283 -4.88 -10.60 -8.04
N ALA A 284 -4.74 -10.28 -9.32
CA ALA A 284 -4.83 -8.90 -9.79
C ALA A 284 -6.24 -8.32 -9.56
N GLY A 285 -7.31 -9.10 -9.76
CA GLY A 285 -8.67 -8.72 -9.35
C GLY A 285 -8.81 -8.46 -7.85
N LEU A 286 -8.21 -9.32 -7.01
CA LEU A 286 -8.14 -9.12 -5.56
C LEU A 286 -7.35 -7.85 -5.19
N GLY A 287 -6.35 -7.46 -5.98
CA GLY A 287 -5.62 -6.21 -5.82
C GLY A 287 -6.52 -4.98 -5.96
N PHE A 288 -7.40 -4.95 -6.98
CA PHE A 288 -8.40 -3.90 -7.12
C PHE A 288 -9.39 -3.87 -5.96
N ARG A 289 -9.83 -5.05 -5.50
CA ARG A 289 -10.71 -5.15 -4.32
C ARG A 289 -10.05 -4.61 -3.06
N LEU A 290 -8.77 -4.91 -2.84
CA LEU A 290 -7.99 -4.41 -1.70
C LEU A 290 -7.91 -2.88 -1.68
N THR A 291 -7.83 -2.26 -2.86
CA THR A 291 -7.79 -0.79 -2.98
C THR A 291 -9.14 -0.09 -2.85
N GLY A 292 -10.25 -0.84 -2.81
CA GLY A 292 -11.61 -0.30 -2.83
C GLY A 292 -12.07 0.06 -4.25
N ILE A 293 -12.93 -0.77 -4.83
CA ILE A 293 -13.51 -0.57 -6.17
C ILE A 293 -14.42 0.66 -6.16
N GLY A 294 -14.30 1.51 -7.17
CA GLY A 294 -15.10 2.74 -7.30
C GLY A 294 -14.47 3.97 -6.65
N THR A 295 -13.30 3.81 -6.02
CA THR A 295 -12.50 4.93 -5.51
C THR A 295 -11.68 5.57 -6.64
N SER A 296 -11.11 6.74 -6.38
CA SER A 296 -10.13 7.37 -7.29
C SER A 296 -8.87 6.52 -7.52
N VAL A 297 -8.61 5.55 -6.64
CA VAL A 297 -7.49 4.60 -6.72
C VAL A 297 -7.79 3.44 -7.66
N ALA A 298 -9.01 2.90 -7.60
CA ALA A 298 -9.48 1.83 -8.47
C ALA A 298 -10.81 2.24 -9.15
N PRO A 299 -10.74 3.13 -10.14
CA PRO A 299 -11.93 3.57 -10.87
C PRO A 299 -12.64 2.38 -11.49
N THR A 300 -13.97 2.38 -11.44
CA THR A 300 -14.79 1.28 -11.97
C THR A 300 -14.46 0.96 -13.42
N GLY A 301 -14.17 1.98 -14.25
CA GLY A 301 -13.76 1.79 -15.63
C GLY A 301 -12.45 0.99 -15.80
N ALA A 302 -11.46 1.22 -14.93
CA ALA A 302 -10.20 0.47 -14.96
C ALA A 302 -10.40 -1.00 -14.56
N VAL A 303 -11.25 -1.25 -13.57
CA VAL A 303 -11.60 -2.61 -13.12
C VAL A 303 -12.36 -3.37 -14.20
N ILE A 304 -13.33 -2.72 -14.87
CA ILE A 304 -14.09 -3.30 -15.98
C ILE A 304 -13.14 -3.61 -17.16
N ALA A 305 -12.32 -2.65 -17.58
CA ALA A 305 -11.39 -2.83 -18.68
C ALA A 305 -10.44 -4.00 -18.42
N TYR A 306 -9.87 -4.07 -17.21
CA TYR A 306 -9.06 -5.20 -16.78
C TYR A 306 -9.85 -6.52 -16.83
N GLY A 307 -11.04 -6.56 -16.24
CA GLY A 307 -11.86 -7.77 -16.17
C GLY A 307 -12.24 -8.33 -17.54
N VAL A 308 -12.63 -7.46 -18.48
CA VAL A 308 -12.95 -7.85 -19.85
C VAL A 308 -11.73 -8.42 -20.57
N VAL A 309 -10.61 -7.70 -20.56
CA VAL A 309 -9.38 -8.13 -21.26
C VAL A 309 -8.84 -9.42 -20.66
N ALA A 310 -8.69 -9.48 -19.34
CA ALA A 310 -8.17 -10.66 -18.66
C ALA A 310 -9.10 -11.87 -18.84
N GLY A 311 -10.42 -11.66 -18.80
CA GLY A 311 -11.42 -12.69 -19.05
C GLY A 311 -11.34 -13.26 -20.47
N LEU A 312 -11.32 -12.40 -21.49
CA LEU A 312 -11.21 -12.83 -22.89
C LEU A 312 -9.92 -13.58 -23.16
N VAL A 313 -8.78 -13.08 -22.67
CA VAL A 313 -7.48 -13.75 -22.86
C VAL A 313 -7.44 -15.09 -22.13
N TRP A 314 -7.96 -15.17 -20.90
CA TRP A 314 -8.00 -16.42 -20.15
C TRP A 314 -8.92 -17.46 -20.79
N VAL A 315 -10.13 -17.06 -21.23
CA VAL A 315 -11.06 -17.95 -21.95
C VAL A 315 -10.41 -18.43 -23.25
N GLY A 316 -9.84 -17.53 -24.05
CA GLY A 316 -9.13 -17.89 -25.28
C GLY A 316 -7.97 -18.85 -25.03
N TYR A 317 -7.20 -18.62 -23.96
CA TYR A 317 -6.13 -19.51 -23.52
C TYR A 317 -6.64 -20.92 -23.18
N VAL A 318 -7.67 -21.01 -22.34
CA VAL A 318 -8.26 -22.28 -21.90
C VAL A 318 -8.86 -23.04 -23.07
N LEU A 319 -9.64 -22.36 -23.93
CA LEU A 319 -10.25 -22.97 -25.11
C LEU A 319 -9.18 -23.51 -26.07
N THR A 320 -8.15 -22.73 -26.38
CA THR A 320 -7.06 -23.15 -27.26
C THR A 320 -6.33 -24.37 -26.69
N VAL A 321 -5.97 -24.32 -25.41
CA VAL A 321 -5.30 -25.44 -24.73
C VAL A 321 -6.16 -26.71 -24.73
N SER A 322 -7.47 -26.56 -24.50
CA SER A 322 -8.42 -27.67 -24.43
C SER A 322 -8.64 -28.28 -25.81
N PHE A 323 -8.85 -27.46 -26.83
CA PHE A 323 -8.99 -27.88 -28.23
C PHE A 323 -7.76 -28.65 -28.73
N LEU A 324 -6.55 -28.12 -28.50
CA LEU A 324 -5.31 -28.80 -28.90
C LEU A 324 -5.10 -30.13 -28.15
N SER A 325 -5.52 -30.20 -26.89
CA SER A 325 -5.47 -31.42 -26.09
C SER A 325 -6.47 -32.47 -26.59
N TYR A 326 -7.68 -32.05 -26.96
CA TYR A 326 -8.72 -32.89 -27.54
C TYR A 326 -8.30 -33.47 -28.90
N ARG A 327 -7.87 -32.61 -29.84
CA ARG A 327 -7.41 -33.02 -31.17
C ARG A 327 -6.30 -34.06 -31.11
N LYS A 328 -5.36 -33.92 -30.16
CA LYS A 328 -4.24 -34.85 -29.99
C LYS A 328 -4.67 -36.23 -29.43
N ARG A 329 -5.78 -36.30 -28.70
CA ARG A 329 -6.33 -37.59 -28.24
C ARG A 329 -7.02 -38.33 -29.39
N HIS A 330 -7.81 -37.62 -30.20
CA HIS A 330 -8.52 -38.21 -31.34
C HIS A 330 -7.64 -38.55 -32.53
N SER A 331 -6.49 -37.89 -32.72
CA SER A 331 -5.54 -38.30 -33.77
C SER A 331 -4.73 -39.56 -33.43
N ARG A 332 -4.98 -40.18 -32.27
CA ARG A 332 -4.26 -41.38 -31.77
C ARG A 332 -5.17 -42.60 -31.62
N THR A 333 -6.48 -42.40 -31.80
CA THR A 333 -7.51 -43.44 -31.96
C THR A 333 -7.72 -43.65 -33.45
#